data_AF-B7K294-F1
#
_entry.id   AF-B7K294-F1
#
_cell.length_a   1.000
_cell.length_b   1.000
_cell.length_c   1.000
_cell.angle_alpha   90.00
_cell.angle_beta   90.00
_cell.angle_gamma   90.00
#
_symmetry.space_group_name_H-M   'P 1'
#
loop_
_entity.id
_entity.type
_entity.pdbx_description
1 polymer ?
#
loop_
_entity_poly.entity_id
_entity_poly.type
_entity_poly.pdbx_seq_one_letter_code
_entity_poly.pdbx_strand_id
1 'polypeptide(L)'
;MKYQAKIITLWATFLLGTLFHTQLGLMPLFHGQDIAHSHGESDISWILWLMLLFFIVPIFAMIGTIFTQSKRFRIGHFGLTIIYSVLNFIHITADLLVSPIAWYQITLMIILFLIGLLLNLVAFGWMKYQAS
;
A
#
# COMPACT_ATOMS: atom_id res chain seq x y z
N MET A 1 10.01 20.81 -5.74
CA MET A 1 8.70 20.15 -5.93
C MET A 1 7.85 20.33 -4.65
N LYS A 2 6.60 20.77 -4.75
CA LYS A 2 5.68 20.99 -3.60
C LYS A 2 5.40 19.66 -2.87
N TYR A 3 5.22 19.70 -1.55
CA TYR A 3 4.96 18.50 -0.73
C TYR A 3 3.80 17.65 -1.26
N GLN A 4 2.70 18.28 -1.68
CA GLN A 4 1.53 17.61 -2.25
C GLN A 4 1.89 16.73 -3.45
N ALA A 5 2.66 17.27 -4.40
CA ALA A 5 3.07 16.53 -5.59
C ALA A 5 3.92 15.31 -5.22
N LYS A 6 4.87 15.46 -4.29
CA LYS A 6 5.67 14.33 -3.79
C LYS A 6 4.79 13.24 -3.16
N ILE A 7 3.83 13.64 -2.30
CA ILE A 7 2.90 12.72 -1.63
C ILE A 7 2.04 11.98 -2.64
N ILE A 8 1.44 12.69 -3.60
CA ILE A 8 0.59 12.10 -4.64
C ILE A 8 1.41 11.13 -5.51
N THR A 9 2.61 11.52 -5.94
CA THR A 9 3.47 10.63 -6.74
C THR A 9 3.88 9.37 -5.97
N LEU A 10 4.21 9.51 -4.68
CA LEU A 10 4.58 8.35 -3.84
C LEU A 10 3.38 7.43 -3.62
N TRP A 11 2.18 7.96 -3.34
CA TRP A 11 0.96 7.17 -3.27
C TRP A 11 0.64 6.47 -4.58
N ALA A 12 0.72 7.16 -5.71
CA ALA A 12 0.48 6.58 -7.02
C ALA A 12 1.48 5.44 -7.32
N THR A 13 2.77 5.65 -7.01
CA THR A 13 3.81 4.63 -7.17
C THR A 13 3.53 3.41 -6.28
N PHE A 14 3.15 3.65 -5.02
CA PHE A 14 2.77 2.59 -4.08
C PHE A 14 1.55 1.79 -4.56
N LEU A 15 0.50 2.47 -5.02
CA LEU A 15 -0.70 1.83 -5.54
C LEU A 15 -0.41 1.02 -6.81
N LEU A 16 0.37 1.56 -7.74
CA LEU A 16 0.76 0.85 -8.96
C LEU A 16 1.59 -0.39 -8.65
N GLY A 17 2.56 -0.30 -7.73
CA GLY A 17 3.32 -1.47 -7.32
C GLY A 17 2.48 -2.50 -6.56
N THR A 18 1.48 -2.06 -5.78
CA THR A 18 0.52 -2.96 -5.11
C THR A 18 -0.39 -3.66 -6.13
N LEU A 19 -0.87 -2.94 -7.15
CA LEU A 19 -1.63 -3.53 -8.26
C LEU A 19 -0.79 -4.58 -8.99
N PHE A 20 0.47 -4.26 -9.26
CA PHE A 20 1.41 -5.18 -9.90
C PHE A 20 1.68 -6.42 -9.02
N HIS A 21 1.78 -6.27 -7.70
CA HIS A 21 1.92 -7.40 -6.76
C HIS A 21 0.75 -8.38 -6.86
N THR A 22 -0.48 -7.88 -6.88
CA THR A 22 -1.67 -8.72 -7.08
C THR A 22 -1.61 -9.43 -8.44
N GLN A 23 -1.28 -8.72 -9.52
CA GLN A 23 -1.16 -9.33 -10.85
C GLN A 23 -0.08 -10.41 -10.88
N LEU A 24 1.09 -10.14 -10.31
CA LEU A 24 2.22 -11.06 -10.23
C LEU A 24 1.87 -12.33 -9.45
N GLY A 25 1.06 -12.20 -8.38
CA GLY A 25 0.55 -13.34 -7.62
C GLY A 25 -0.48 -14.19 -8.36
N LEU A 26 -1.22 -13.59 -9.30
CA LEU A 26 -2.24 -14.28 -10.10
C LEU A 26 -1.68 -14.91 -11.38
N MET A 27 -0.51 -14.46 -11.88
CA MET A 27 0.11 -14.96 -13.11
C MET A 27 0.24 -16.49 -13.20
N PRO A 28 0.59 -17.24 -12.13
CA PRO A 28 0.67 -18.70 -12.20
C PRO A 28 -0.64 -19.37 -12.66
N LEU A 29 -1.82 -18.85 -12.28
CA LEU A 29 -3.12 -19.38 -12.72
C LEU A 29 -3.27 -19.35 -14.24
N PHE A 30 -2.80 -18.28 -14.87
CA PHE A 30 -2.88 -18.11 -16.32
C PHE A 30 -1.90 -19.02 -17.09
N HIS A 31 -0.97 -19.67 -16.38
CA HIS A 31 -0.01 -20.63 -16.95
C HIS A 31 -0.34 -22.09 -16.58
N GLY A 32 -1.54 -22.35 -16.06
CA GLY A 32 -1.97 -23.69 -15.66
C GLY A 32 -1.23 -24.25 -14.45
N GLN A 33 -0.58 -23.38 -13.65
CA GLN A 33 0.03 -23.76 -12.39
C GLN A 33 -0.97 -23.59 -11.25
N ASP A 34 -1.06 -24.60 -10.39
CA ASP A 34 -1.81 -24.48 -9.14
C ASP A 34 -1.15 -23.46 -8.23
N ILE A 35 -1.91 -22.45 -7.79
CA ILE A 35 -1.53 -21.65 -6.62
C ILE A 35 -1.77 -22.54 -5.39
N ALA A 36 -0.94 -22.41 -4.35
CA ALA A 36 -1.14 -23.08 -3.07
C ALA A 36 -2.62 -22.99 -2.63
N HIS A 37 -3.35 -24.10 -2.79
CA HIS A 37 -4.77 -24.19 -2.49
C HIS A 37 -4.94 -24.28 -0.97
N SER A 38 -5.46 -23.22 -0.32
CA SER A 38 -6.08 -23.40 0.99
C SER A 38 -7.46 -24.03 0.75
N HIS A 39 -7.54 -25.36 0.76
CA HIS A 39 -8.79 -26.09 0.65
C HIS A 39 -9.71 -25.73 1.83
N GLY A 40 -10.61 -24.78 1.59
CA GLY A 40 -11.73 -24.45 2.45
C GLY A 40 -12.68 -23.53 1.69
N GLU A 41 -13.96 -23.88 1.62
CA GLU A 41 -15.05 -23.03 1.13
C GLU A 41 -15.30 -21.82 2.06
N SER A 42 -14.23 -21.17 2.53
CA SER A 42 -14.33 -19.98 3.36
C SER A 42 -14.77 -18.82 2.49
N ASP A 43 -15.83 -18.13 2.90
CA ASP A 43 -16.27 -16.89 2.26
C ASP A 43 -15.12 -15.88 2.19
N ILE A 44 -14.67 -15.57 0.96
CA ILE A 44 -13.60 -14.59 0.70
C ILE A 44 -14.12 -13.16 0.60
N SER A 45 -15.44 -12.93 0.71
CA SER A 45 -16.07 -11.61 0.57
C SER A 45 -15.42 -10.57 1.48
N TRP A 46 -15.11 -10.92 2.73
CA TRP A 46 -14.44 -10.01 3.66
C TRP A 46 -13.04 -9.58 3.18
N ILE A 47 -12.27 -10.49 2.57
CA ILE A 47 -10.94 -10.21 2.00
C ILE A 47 -11.09 -9.24 0.82
N LEU A 48 -12.09 -9.46 -0.04
CA LEU A 48 -12.35 -8.59 -1.19
C LEU A 48 -12.74 -7.17 -0.75
N TRP A 49 -13.54 -7.03 0.31
CA TRP A 49 -13.87 -5.73 0.90
C TRP A 49 -12.65 -5.03 1.50
N LEU A 50 -11.78 -5.77 2.20
CA LEU A 50 -10.53 -5.22 2.72
C LEU A 50 -9.60 -4.77 1.60
N MET A 51 -9.47 -5.57 0.53
CA MET A 51 -8.71 -5.19 -0.66
C MET A 51 -9.26 -3.91 -1.27
N LEU A 52 -10.59 -3.81 -1.47
CA LEU A 52 -11.23 -2.61 -1.98
C LEU A 52 -10.90 -1.38 -1.11
N LEU A 53 -11.05 -1.51 0.20
CA LEU A 53 -10.74 -0.45 1.15
C LEU A 53 -9.27 -0.04 1.09
N PHE A 54 -8.36 -1.01 0.97
CA PHE A 54 -6.92 -0.80 0.88
C PHE A 54 -6.53 0.00 -0.38
N PHE A 55 -7.24 -0.17 -1.50
CA PHE A 55 -6.99 0.62 -2.71
C PHE A 55 -7.68 1.99 -2.70
N ILE A 56 -8.91 2.07 -2.17
CA ILE A 56 -9.71 3.30 -2.20
C ILE A 56 -9.21 4.35 -1.21
N VAL A 57 -8.75 3.95 -0.02
CA VAL A 57 -8.32 4.90 1.02
C VAL A 57 -7.14 5.78 0.56
N PRO A 58 -6.07 5.24 -0.06
CA PRO A 58 -4.99 6.03 -0.64
C PRO A 58 -5.46 6.96 -1.77
N ILE A 59 -6.42 6.52 -2.59
CA ILE A 59 -7.00 7.35 -3.66
C ILE A 59 -7.67 8.58 -3.05
N PHE A 60 -8.49 8.40 -2.01
CA PHE A 60 -9.09 9.53 -1.30
C PHE A 60 -8.05 10.39 -0.57
N ALA A 61 -6.99 9.80 -0.03
CA ALA A 61 -5.89 10.56 0.57
C ALA A 61 -5.18 11.47 -0.45
N MET A 62 -4.95 10.97 -1.68
CA MET A 62 -4.42 11.77 -2.79
C MET A 62 -5.37 12.90 -3.18
N ILE A 63 -6.66 12.60 -3.36
CA ILE A 63 -7.69 13.60 -3.69
C ILE A 63 -7.74 14.68 -2.59
N GLY A 64 -7.79 14.29 -1.32
CA GLY A 64 -7.76 15.22 -0.20
C GLY A 64 -6.50 16.10 -0.21
N THR A 65 -5.34 15.53 -0.54
CA THR A 65 -4.07 16.29 -0.65
C THR A 65 -4.11 17.38 -1.73
N ILE A 66 -4.93 17.22 -2.77
CA ILE A 66 -5.15 18.24 -3.81
C ILE A 66 -5.96 19.41 -3.24
N PHE A 67 -7.07 19.12 -2.55
CA PHE A 67 -8.08 20.12 -2.19
C PHE A 67 -7.94 20.72 -0.79
N THR A 68 -7.19 20.10 0.11
CA THR A 68 -7.04 20.61 1.49
C THR A 68 -5.59 20.73 1.93
N GLN A 69 -5.30 21.84 2.62
CA GLN A 69 -4.03 22.11 3.28
C GLN A 69 -4.19 22.23 4.79
N SER A 70 -5.35 21.88 5.34
CA SER A 70 -5.64 22.05 6.76
C SER A 70 -4.68 21.22 7.63
N LYS A 71 -4.20 21.81 8.74
CA LYS A 71 -3.29 21.13 9.67
C LYS A 71 -3.86 19.80 10.18
N ARG A 72 -5.17 19.76 10.47
CA ARG A 72 -5.87 18.53 10.91
C ARG A 72 -5.79 17.42 9.86
N PHE A 73 -6.03 17.76 8.58
CA PHE A 73 -5.91 16.80 7.49
C PHE A 73 -4.48 16.26 7.37
N ARG A 74 -3.46 17.12 7.47
CA ARG A 74 -2.06 16.69 7.39
C ARG A 74 -1.67 15.70 8.50
N ILE A 75 -2.14 15.94 9.72
CA ILE A 75 -1.92 15.03 10.86
C ILE A 75 -2.60 13.68 10.60
N GLY A 76 -3.87 13.69 10.19
CA GLY A 76 -4.61 12.47 9.86
C GLY A 76 -3.97 11.70 8.70
N HIS A 77 -3.53 12.41 7.65
CA HIS A 77 -2.83 11.80 6.52
C HIS A 77 -1.50 11.18 6.95
N PHE A 78 -0.72 11.81 7.82
CA PHE A 78 0.51 11.20 8.33
C PHE A 78 0.22 9.94 9.16
N GLY A 79 -0.83 9.95 9.98
CA GLY A 79 -1.28 8.74 10.68
C GLY A 79 -1.65 7.62 9.71
N LEU A 80 -2.32 7.95 8.61
CA LEU A 80 -2.68 6.99 7.56
C LEU A 80 -1.43 6.35 6.93
N THR A 81 -0.40 7.13 6.61
CA THR A 81 0.82 6.58 5.98
C THR A 81 1.56 5.62 6.91
N ILE A 82 1.55 5.90 8.22
CA ILE A 82 2.10 4.98 9.24
C ILE A 82 1.32 3.66 9.23
N ILE A 83 0.00 3.71 9.26
CA ILE A 83 -0.85 2.51 9.24
C ILE A 83 -0.52 1.64 8.02
N TYR A 84 -0.41 2.25 6.83
CA TYR A 84 -0.05 1.51 5.61
C TYR A 84 1.33 0.87 5.69
N SER A 85 2.29 1.54 6.33
CA SER A 85 3.64 0.98 6.51
C SER A 85 3.62 -0.23 7.45
N VAL A 86 2.85 -0.16 8.55
CA VAL A 86 2.67 -1.28 9.48
C VAL A 86 1.99 -2.46 8.79
N LEU A 87 0.91 -2.21 8.03
CA LEU A 87 0.22 -3.24 7.27
C LEU A 87 1.13 -3.90 6.22
N ASN A 88 1.94 -3.10 5.52
CA ASN A 88 2.88 -3.60 4.52
C ASN A 88 3.99 -4.47 5.17
N PHE A 89 4.48 -4.07 6.35
CA PHE A 89 5.41 -4.89 7.12
C PHE A 89 4.79 -6.22 7.56
N ILE A 90 3.57 -6.19 8.09
CA ILE A 90 2.82 -7.41 8.46
C ILE A 90 2.66 -8.31 7.22
N HIS A 91 2.33 -7.73 6.07
CA HIS A 91 2.19 -8.47 4.81
C HIS A 91 3.48 -9.17 4.40
N ILE A 92 4.63 -8.48 4.43
CA ILE A 92 5.95 -9.10 4.16
C ILE A 92 6.21 -10.27 5.12
N THR A 93 5.94 -10.09 6.41
CA THR A 93 6.15 -11.18 7.38
C THR A 93 5.22 -12.36 7.12
N ALA A 94 3.98 -12.11 6.70
CA ALA A 94 3.03 -13.16 6.33
C ALA A 94 3.50 -13.92 5.09
N ASP A 95 3.98 -13.23 4.05
CA ASP A 95 4.49 -13.84 2.82
C ASP A 95 5.69 -14.77 3.08
N LEU A 96 6.55 -14.43 4.06
CA LEU A 96 7.68 -15.27 4.47
C LEU A 96 7.26 -16.58 5.16
N LEU A 97 6.02 -16.66 5.67
CA LEU A 97 5.46 -17.85 6.30
C LEU A 97 4.75 -18.78 5.29
N VAL A 98 4.52 -18.30 4.06
CA VAL A 98 3.89 -19.09 2.99
C VAL A 98 4.93 -19.98 2.30
N SER A 99 4.58 -21.25 2.09
CA SER A 99 5.42 -22.23 1.40
C SER A 99 4.75 -22.73 0.11
N PRO A 100 5.46 -22.73 -1.05
CA PRO A 100 6.83 -22.27 -1.25
C PRO A 100 6.96 -20.74 -1.22
N ILE A 101 8.13 -20.26 -0.83
CA ILE A 101 8.44 -18.84 -0.73
C ILE A 101 8.55 -18.22 -2.13
N ALA A 102 7.65 -17.28 -2.47
CA ALA A 102 7.69 -16.52 -3.70
C ALA A 102 8.62 -15.30 -3.59
N TRP A 103 9.94 -15.50 -3.78
CA TRP A 103 10.95 -14.45 -3.62
C TRP A 103 10.72 -13.19 -4.45
N TYR A 104 10.13 -13.33 -5.64
CA TYR A 104 9.80 -12.19 -6.50
C TYR A 104 8.70 -11.30 -5.88
N GLN A 105 7.72 -11.90 -5.18
CA GLN A 105 6.71 -11.14 -4.45
C GLN A 105 7.31 -10.45 -3.23
N ILE A 106 8.12 -11.16 -2.44
CA ILE A 106 8.80 -10.58 -1.27
C ILE A 106 9.68 -9.41 -1.67
N THR A 107 10.44 -9.54 -2.75
CA THR A 107 11.30 -8.46 -3.26
C THR A 107 10.48 -7.22 -3.61
N LEU A 108 9.35 -7.39 -4.32
CA LEU A 108 8.45 -6.30 -4.65
C LEU A 108 7.83 -5.66 -3.40
N MET A 109 7.42 -6.47 -2.43
CA MET A 109 6.85 -5.98 -1.17
C MET A 109 7.87 -5.18 -0.35
N ILE A 110 9.15 -5.60 -0.31
CA ILE A 110 10.21 -4.81 0.33
C ILE A 110 10.35 -3.43 -0.35
N ILE A 111 10.33 -3.38 -1.68
CA ILE A 111 10.38 -2.10 -2.43
C ILE A 111 9.17 -1.23 -2.07
N LEU A 112 7.97 -1.80 -2.03
CA LEU A 112 6.75 -1.10 -1.63
C LEU A 112 6.82 -0.57 -0.20
N PHE A 113 7.39 -1.35 0.72
CA PHE A 113 7.61 -0.93 2.10
C PHE A 113 8.56 0.27 2.18
N LEU A 114 9.67 0.25 1.44
CA LEU A 114 10.60 1.39 1.35
C LEU A 114 9.92 2.65 0.79
N ILE A 115 9.07 2.50 -0.23
CA ILE A 115 8.25 3.60 -0.77
C ILE A 115 7.29 4.13 0.31
N GLY A 116 6.66 3.25 1.09
CA GLY A 116 5.82 3.61 2.24
C GLY A 116 6.58 4.40 3.30
N LEU A 117 7.83 4.02 3.62
CA LEU A 117 8.69 4.76 4.54
C LEU A 117 9.07 6.14 3.97
N LEU A 118 9.39 6.24 2.68
CA LEU A 118 9.63 7.53 2.04
C LEU A 118 8.39 8.43 2.09
N LEU A 119 7.21 7.85 1.88
CA LEU A 119 5.94 8.55 2.00
C LEU A 119 5.72 9.07 3.43
N ASN A 120 6.03 8.29 4.47
CA ASN A 120 5.99 8.74 5.87
C ASN A 120 6.88 9.96 6.09
N LEU A 121 8.13 9.91 5.62
CA LEU A 121 9.09 11.01 5.78
C LEU A 121 8.58 12.30 5.13
N VAL A 122 8.07 12.21 3.90
CA VAL A 122 7.51 13.37 3.19
C VAL A 122 6.24 13.87 3.86
N ALA A 123 5.34 12.99 4.29
CA ALA A 123 4.10 13.34 4.97
C ALA A 123 4.37 14.00 6.34
N PHE A 124 5.37 13.52 7.08
CA PHE A 124 5.82 14.14 8.33
C PHE A 124 6.37 15.55 8.11
N GLY A 125 7.21 15.72 7.09
CA GLY A 125 7.72 17.03 6.69
C GLY A 125 6.58 17.99 6.32
N TRP A 126 5.60 17.51 5.56
CA TRP A 126 4.41 18.29 5.18
C TRP A 126 3.53 18.66 6.37
N MET A 127 3.36 17.75 7.33
CA MET A 127 2.62 18.00 8.57
C MET A 127 3.26 19.10 9.42
N LYS A 128 4.59 19.11 9.51
CA LYS A 128 5.36 20.13 10.25
C LYS A 128 5.48 21.46 9.50
N TYR A 129 5.34 21.45 8.18
CA TYR A 129 5.46 22.65 7.36
C TYR A 129 4.37 23.67 7.69
N GLN A 130 4.73 24.76 8.37
CA GLN A 130 3.86 25.91 8.55
C GLN A 130 3.93 26.76 7.28
N ALA A 131 2.84 26.81 6.52
CA ALA A 131 2.69 27.87 5.52
C ALA A 131 2.34 29.13 6.31
N SER A 132 3.34 29.99 6.53
CA SER A 132 3.18 31.36 7.00
C SER A 132 2.48 32.20 5.93
#